data_AF-A0ABD3PEV4-F1
#
_entry.id   AF-A0ABD3PEV4-F1
#
_cell.length_a   1.000
_cell.length_b   1.000
_cell.length_c   1.000
_cell.angle_alpha   90.00
_cell.angle_beta   90.00
_cell.angle_gamma   90.00
#
_symmetry.space_group_name_H-M   'P 1'
#
loop_
_entity.id
_entity.type
_entity.pdbx_description
1 polymer ?
#
loop_
_entity_poly.entity_id
_entity_poly.type
_entity_poly.pdbx_seq_one_letter_code
_entity_poly.pdbx_strand_id
1 'polypeptide(L)'
;MKVSNALILLSASSTTAFQPVPVNRVSSRQFSPSTQLNVKPGETGSVVEKVKEMFKGKPAENEEFDRMVKKNFPGAISNKDLATRVVELLEEKGVSPANTLLCTSLCADELARVLEDEFVDIYGNNFNLGGLSGFPFAGNTGWGAMSAHVPDNGYCLLIHGPHVGITKDGVIGKVERSGIALVDNCCGSAIAASNYLKGITDGGASITPKLQQFSDFQQGAVQELILPFGKRLGRAENRMRELPYALYDSQEVLVTDIINTGKSSIKQGLAVLGGIQINTAPDTLDYFHPLRFDYYDSEGNLAENLLPYLSYCLSLAHEATQSKRMKIPVATTALLAASTNAFQHSRAGRVTTRSFSPSTRLNILAGTESASERVARVMKTRPEENSSMDALVKENFPGAISNKELETKVAKALERLGITPANTLLATSLCCDELARNLEDDFNTVYGHNFNLGGLSGFPFAGNTGFGAMSAHVPDDGYCLLIHGPHVGITKDGIIGKVERSGIALVDSCCGSAIAASNYLKSITDGGMKINPKLQQFSDFQQGAVQELILPFGKRLNEAKDRMKELPYALYDSQDILVRDIINTGKGGIKKGLVLLSGIQINTGPETLDYFHPLRFEFYDENGKVTQDLLPQLK
;
A
#
# COMPACT_ATOMS: atom_id res chain seq x y z
N MET A 1 7.76 48.20 20.94
CA MET A 1 7.03 46.94 20.65
C MET A 1 6.29 47.10 19.33
N LYS A 2 6.81 46.51 18.26
CA LYS A 2 6.16 46.36 16.95
C LYS A 2 6.36 44.90 16.54
N VAL A 3 5.27 44.18 16.34
CA VAL A 3 5.26 42.79 15.86
C VAL A 3 5.44 42.85 14.34
N SER A 4 6.44 42.14 13.82
CA SER A 4 6.69 42.00 12.39
C SER A 4 6.26 40.60 11.93
N ASN A 5 5.41 40.57 10.91
CA ASN A 5 4.95 39.36 10.25
C ASN A 5 6.11 38.73 9.46
N ALA A 6 6.54 37.53 9.85
CA ALA A 6 7.45 36.72 9.06
C ALA A 6 6.63 35.87 8.07
N LEU A 7 6.67 36.29 6.81
CA LEU A 7 6.21 35.56 5.65
C LEU A 7 7.18 34.40 5.39
N ILE A 8 6.72 33.16 5.52
CA ILE A 8 7.51 31.96 5.18
C ILE A 8 7.54 31.86 3.64
N LEU A 9 8.68 32.19 3.05
CA LEU A 9 8.99 31.95 1.64
C LEU A 9 9.49 30.51 1.48
N LEU A 10 8.65 29.65 0.90
CA LEU A 10 9.05 28.34 0.38
C LEU A 10 9.84 28.56 -0.92
N SER A 11 11.16 28.35 -0.87
CA SER A 11 12.00 28.36 -2.06
C SER A 11 11.84 27.05 -2.82
N ALA A 12 11.28 27.11 -4.03
CA ALA A 12 11.29 26.01 -4.98
C ALA A 12 12.73 25.77 -5.49
N SER A 13 13.37 24.70 -5.04
CA SER A 13 14.60 24.19 -5.64
C SER A 13 14.24 23.07 -6.61
N SER A 14 14.30 23.36 -7.92
CA SER A 14 14.16 22.38 -8.98
C SER A 14 15.31 21.37 -8.95
N THR A 15 15.02 20.11 -8.66
CA THR A 15 15.96 19.01 -8.83
C THR A 15 15.95 18.55 -10.29
N THR A 16 17.01 18.86 -11.04
CA THR A 16 17.31 18.23 -12.32
C THR A 16 17.87 16.83 -12.08
N ALA A 17 17.01 15.84 -11.90
CA ALA A 17 17.33 14.44 -12.14
C ALA A 17 16.46 13.99 -13.31
N PHE A 18 17.00 13.19 -14.23
CA PHE A 18 16.38 12.70 -15.46
C PHE A 18 16.39 13.67 -16.65
N GLN A 19 17.47 13.62 -17.45
CA GLN A 19 17.44 14.03 -18.86
C GLN A 19 17.16 12.79 -19.74
N PRO A 20 16.29 12.88 -20.75
CA PRO A 20 16.03 11.78 -21.68
C PRO A 20 17.14 11.64 -22.73
N VAL A 21 17.54 10.39 -23.02
CA VAL A 21 18.46 10.01 -24.12
C VAL A 21 17.61 9.49 -25.30
N PRO A 22 17.98 9.77 -26.57
CA PRO A 22 17.12 9.46 -27.72
C PRO A 22 16.92 7.95 -27.98
N VAL A 23 15.68 7.60 -28.37
CA VAL A 23 15.15 6.24 -28.56
C VAL A 23 15.32 5.77 -30.02
N ASN A 24 15.78 4.52 -30.21
CA ASN A 24 15.64 3.79 -31.48
C ASN A 24 14.38 2.91 -31.44
N ARG A 25 13.54 2.98 -32.48
CA ARG A 25 12.27 2.25 -32.61
C ARG A 25 12.51 0.74 -32.77
N VAL A 26 11.86 -0.06 -31.91
CA VAL A 26 11.63 -1.50 -32.14
C VAL A 26 10.12 -1.74 -32.15
N SER A 27 9.65 -2.58 -33.07
CA SER A 27 8.24 -2.84 -33.34
C SER A 27 7.57 -3.69 -32.25
N SER A 28 6.33 -3.34 -31.93
CA SER A 28 5.48 -3.97 -30.93
C SER A 28 4.97 -5.35 -31.37
N ARG A 29 5.13 -6.35 -30.50
CA ARG A 29 4.30 -7.56 -30.47
C ARG A 29 3.57 -7.62 -29.13
N GLN A 30 2.37 -8.17 -29.14
CA GLN A 30 1.43 -8.22 -28.02
C GLN A 30 1.98 -9.10 -26.88
N PHE A 31 1.94 -8.59 -25.66
CA PHE A 31 2.33 -9.27 -24.41
C PHE A 31 1.11 -9.41 -23.49
N SER A 32 1.06 -10.50 -22.73
CA SER A 32 -0.01 -10.80 -21.77
C SER A 32 0.60 -11.02 -20.38
N PRO A 33 0.20 -10.30 -19.32
CA PRO A 33 0.51 -10.65 -17.94
C PRO A 33 -0.67 -11.31 -17.22
N SER A 34 -0.37 -12.24 -16.32
CA SER A 34 -1.28 -13.24 -15.75
C SER A 34 -2.02 -12.85 -14.46
N THR A 35 -2.17 -11.56 -14.16
CA THR A 35 -2.91 -11.07 -12.97
C THR A 35 -3.94 -9.99 -13.25
N GLN A 36 -3.88 -9.31 -14.40
CA GLN A 36 -4.90 -8.36 -14.84
C GLN A 36 -6.14 -9.10 -15.36
N LEU A 37 -7.31 -8.45 -15.32
CA LEU A 37 -8.44 -8.83 -16.16
C LEU A 37 -7.97 -8.94 -17.62
N ASN A 38 -7.61 -10.16 -18.03
CA ASN A 38 -7.07 -10.46 -19.35
C ASN A 38 -8.14 -10.11 -20.39
N VAL A 39 -7.99 -8.96 -21.07
CA VAL A 39 -8.75 -8.66 -22.28
C VAL A 39 -7.94 -9.22 -23.44
N LYS A 40 -8.20 -10.47 -23.82
CA LYS A 40 -7.59 -11.04 -25.02
C LYS A 40 -8.05 -10.24 -26.24
N PRO A 41 -7.18 -10.00 -27.24
CA PRO A 41 -7.61 -9.42 -28.51
C PRO A 41 -8.75 -10.26 -29.12
N GLY A 42 -9.98 -9.72 -29.15
CA GLY A 42 -11.17 -10.39 -29.69
C GLY A 42 -12.21 -10.88 -28.68
N GLU A 43 -12.00 -10.77 -27.36
CA GLU A 43 -13.06 -10.98 -26.37
C GLU A 43 -14.00 -9.77 -26.31
N THR A 44 -15.30 -9.99 -26.52
CA THR A 44 -16.33 -8.93 -26.62
C THR A 44 -17.05 -8.61 -25.30
N GLY A 45 -16.50 -9.02 -24.14
CA GLY A 45 -17.03 -8.64 -22.83
C GLY A 45 -16.45 -7.31 -22.35
N SER A 46 -17.31 -6.35 -21.96
CA SER A 46 -16.88 -5.09 -21.32
C SER A 46 -16.13 -5.40 -20.02
N VAL A 47 -15.05 -4.65 -19.71
CA VAL A 47 -14.27 -4.83 -18.46
C VAL A 47 -15.20 -4.70 -17.25
N VAL A 48 -16.19 -3.82 -17.34
CA VAL A 48 -17.26 -3.63 -16.34
C VAL A 48 -17.98 -4.93 -16.01
N GLU A 49 -18.32 -5.75 -17.02
CA GLU A 49 -18.97 -7.02 -16.76
C GLU A 49 -18.03 -7.97 -16.03
N LYS A 50 -16.75 -8.04 -16.42
CA LYS A 50 -15.74 -8.85 -15.71
C LYS A 50 -15.57 -8.38 -14.26
N VAL A 51 -15.59 -7.07 -13.99
CA VAL A 51 -15.57 -6.51 -12.62
C VAL A 51 -16.79 -6.99 -11.84
N LYS A 52 -18.00 -6.93 -12.41
CA LYS A 52 -19.21 -7.46 -11.75
C LYS A 52 -19.08 -8.96 -11.45
N GLU A 53 -18.40 -9.72 -12.29
CA GLU A 53 -18.14 -11.15 -12.05
C GLU A 53 -17.19 -11.41 -10.89
N MET A 54 -16.16 -10.58 -10.69
CA MET A 54 -15.22 -10.69 -9.57
C MET A 54 -15.93 -10.68 -8.21
N PHE A 55 -17.05 -9.96 -8.11
CA PHE A 55 -17.83 -9.87 -6.86
C PHE A 55 -18.86 -11.00 -6.66
N LYS A 56 -19.04 -11.94 -7.61
CA LYS A 56 -20.04 -13.04 -7.49
C LYS A 56 -19.76 -13.99 -6.31
N GLY A 57 -18.54 -14.03 -5.78
CA GLY A 57 -18.15 -14.85 -4.62
C GLY A 57 -17.93 -14.09 -3.32
N LYS A 58 -18.12 -12.76 -3.32
CA LYS A 58 -17.96 -11.89 -2.14
C LYS A 58 -19.24 -11.93 -1.29
N PRO A 59 -19.20 -11.47 -0.02
CA PRO A 59 -20.38 -11.41 0.83
C PRO A 59 -21.57 -10.72 0.15
N ALA A 60 -22.78 -11.23 0.41
CA ALA A 60 -24.00 -10.61 -0.09
C ALA A 60 -24.22 -9.24 0.57
N GLU A 61 -24.82 -8.31 -0.18
CA GLU A 61 -25.21 -7.01 0.35
C GLU A 61 -26.25 -7.18 1.47
N ASN A 62 -26.09 -6.40 2.54
CA ASN A 62 -27.01 -6.36 3.67
C ASN A 62 -27.55 -4.94 3.81
N GLU A 63 -28.82 -4.73 3.47
CA GLU A 63 -29.46 -3.41 3.46
C GLU A 63 -29.53 -2.73 4.84
N GLU A 64 -29.59 -3.50 5.94
CA GLU A 64 -29.57 -2.92 7.28
C GLU A 64 -28.18 -2.44 7.66
N PHE A 65 -27.16 -3.25 7.38
CA PHE A 65 -25.76 -2.89 7.61
C PHE A 65 -25.34 -1.72 6.71
N ASP A 66 -25.73 -1.72 5.44
CA ASP A 66 -25.52 -0.63 4.49
C ASP A 66 -26.09 0.70 5.00
N ARG A 67 -27.33 0.69 5.51
CA ARG A 67 -27.94 1.87 6.14
C ARG A 67 -27.18 2.31 7.39
N MET A 68 -26.64 1.39 8.18
CA MET A 68 -25.83 1.71 9.36
C MET A 68 -24.51 2.38 8.97
N VAL A 69 -23.79 1.84 7.98
CA VAL A 69 -22.56 2.44 7.46
C VAL A 69 -22.86 3.83 6.89
N LYS A 70 -23.88 3.96 6.02
CA LYS A 70 -24.27 5.25 5.42
C LYS A 70 -24.80 6.25 6.43
N LYS A 71 -25.40 5.82 7.54
CA LYS A 71 -25.76 6.75 8.63
C LYS A 71 -24.53 7.41 9.25
N ASN A 72 -23.42 6.68 9.36
CA ASN A 72 -22.17 7.17 9.94
C ASN A 72 -21.27 7.87 8.90
N PHE A 73 -21.33 7.42 7.64
CA PHE A 73 -20.58 7.93 6.51
C PHE A 73 -21.53 8.11 5.30
N PRO A 74 -22.26 9.24 5.20
CA PRO A 74 -23.36 9.41 4.24
C PRO A 74 -23.03 9.22 2.76
N GLY A 75 -21.78 9.43 2.37
CA GLY A 75 -21.33 9.17 1.00
C GLY A 75 -20.67 7.81 0.80
N ALA A 76 -20.71 6.91 1.78
CA ALA A 76 -20.10 5.59 1.65
C ALA A 76 -20.82 4.75 0.58
N ILE A 77 -20.01 4.07 -0.23
CA ILE A 77 -20.43 3.12 -1.26
C ILE A 77 -19.66 1.82 -1.06
N SER A 78 -20.28 0.68 -1.38
CA SER A 78 -19.61 -0.62 -1.28
C SER A 78 -18.42 -0.67 -2.23
N ASN A 79 -17.37 -1.43 -1.92
CA ASN A 79 -16.24 -1.57 -2.84
C ASN A 79 -16.67 -2.12 -4.21
N LYS A 80 -17.67 -3.01 -4.23
CA LYS A 80 -18.29 -3.52 -5.46
C LYS A 80 -18.82 -2.38 -6.33
N ASP A 81 -19.63 -1.49 -5.75
CA ASP A 81 -20.20 -0.36 -6.49
C ASP A 81 -19.12 0.65 -6.88
N LEU A 82 -18.15 0.89 -5.99
CA LEU A 82 -17.02 1.77 -6.25
C LEU A 82 -16.22 1.29 -7.46
N ALA A 83 -15.70 0.06 -7.43
CA ALA A 83 -14.89 -0.51 -8.50
C ALA A 83 -15.64 -0.50 -9.83
N THR A 84 -16.91 -0.93 -9.82
CA THR A 84 -17.77 -0.92 -11.01
C THR A 84 -17.87 0.49 -11.61
N ARG A 85 -18.24 1.49 -10.82
CA ARG A 85 -18.46 2.87 -11.31
C ARG A 85 -17.16 3.56 -11.70
N VAL A 86 -16.08 3.33 -10.96
CA VAL A 86 -14.75 3.89 -11.28
C VAL A 86 -14.28 3.34 -12.62
N VAL A 87 -14.38 2.03 -12.85
CA VAL A 87 -13.98 1.43 -14.13
C VAL A 87 -14.86 1.96 -15.28
N GLU A 88 -16.18 2.01 -15.10
CA GLU A 88 -17.10 2.59 -16.10
C GLU A 88 -16.69 4.02 -16.50
N LEU A 89 -16.45 4.90 -15.52
CA LEU A 89 -16.09 6.30 -15.76
C LEU A 89 -14.70 6.45 -16.40
N LEU A 90 -13.75 5.58 -16.05
CA LEU A 90 -12.39 5.65 -16.58
C LEU A 90 -12.28 5.03 -17.99
N GLU A 91 -13.08 4.01 -18.32
CA GLU A 91 -13.19 3.49 -19.69
C GLU A 91 -13.59 4.59 -20.69
N GLU A 92 -14.50 5.50 -20.31
CA GLU A 92 -14.90 6.66 -21.12
C GLU A 92 -13.74 7.64 -21.40
N LYS A 93 -12.68 7.59 -20.57
CA LYS A 93 -11.45 8.38 -20.72
C LYS A 93 -10.34 7.65 -21.48
N GLY A 94 -10.60 6.43 -21.96
CA GLY A 94 -9.60 5.59 -22.64
C GLY A 94 -8.65 4.85 -21.68
N VAL A 95 -8.96 4.84 -20.38
CA VAL A 95 -8.23 4.09 -19.36
C VAL A 95 -8.68 2.63 -19.42
N SER A 96 -7.74 1.70 -19.41
CA SER A 96 -7.97 0.27 -19.48
C SER A 96 -6.94 -0.49 -18.63
N PRO A 97 -7.19 -1.76 -18.28
CA PRO A 97 -6.19 -2.61 -17.62
C PRO A 97 -4.83 -2.62 -18.32
N ALA A 98 -4.81 -2.65 -19.65
CA ALA A 98 -3.59 -2.82 -20.43
C ALA A 98 -2.70 -1.56 -20.53
N ASN A 99 -3.24 -0.38 -20.21
CA ASN A 99 -2.51 0.89 -20.34
C ASN A 99 -2.45 1.69 -19.03
N THR A 100 -2.80 1.10 -17.90
CA THR A 100 -2.89 1.80 -16.62
C THR A 100 -1.96 1.17 -15.60
N LEU A 101 -1.18 2.00 -14.91
CA LEU A 101 -0.52 1.60 -13.68
C LEU A 101 -1.43 1.98 -12.50
N LEU A 102 -1.75 1.00 -11.65
CA LEU A 102 -2.39 1.25 -10.37
C LEU A 102 -1.36 1.79 -9.37
N CYS A 103 -1.75 2.81 -8.62
CA CYS A 103 -0.96 3.37 -7.54
C CYS A 103 -1.86 3.52 -6.32
N THR A 104 -1.39 3.09 -5.15
CA THR A 104 -2.16 3.21 -3.91
C THR A 104 -1.37 3.96 -2.84
N SER A 105 -2.08 4.74 -2.03
CA SER A 105 -1.58 5.28 -0.77
C SER A 105 -2.58 4.94 0.33
N LEU A 106 -2.47 3.71 0.82
CA LEU A 106 -3.34 3.12 1.83
C LEU A 106 -2.53 2.69 3.06
N CYS A 107 -3.22 2.36 4.15
CA CYS A 107 -2.57 1.96 5.39
C CYS A 107 -1.78 0.66 5.24
N ALA A 108 -0.77 0.47 6.10
CA ALA A 108 -0.02 -0.78 6.25
C ALA A 108 -0.88 -1.98 6.68
N ASP A 109 -2.02 -1.73 7.34
CA ASP A 109 -2.96 -2.74 7.84
C ASP A 109 -3.40 -3.71 6.73
N GLU A 110 -3.51 -5.01 7.04
CA GLU A 110 -3.92 -6.04 6.08
C GLU A 110 -5.36 -5.85 5.60
N LEU A 111 -6.24 -5.22 6.40
CA LEU A 111 -7.59 -4.89 5.94
C LEU A 111 -7.59 -3.80 4.87
N ALA A 112 -6.55 -2.96 4.82
CA ALA A 112 -6.43 -1.97 3.76
C ALA A 112 -6.21 -2.63 2.39
N ARG A 113 -5.60 -3.83 2.36
CA ARG A 113 -5.33 -4.60 1.14
C ARG A 113 -6.60 -5.06 0.42
N VAL A 114 -7.74 -5.20 1.10
CA VAL A 114 -8.99 -5.66 0.44
C VAL A 114 -9.36 -4.77 -0.74
N LEU A 115 -9.32 -3.45 -0.57
CA LEU A 115 -9.56 -2.48 -1.64
C LEU A 115 -8.44 -2.49 -2.69
N GLU A 116 -7.20 -2.63 -2.25
CA GLU A 116 -6.02 -2.69 -3.13
C GLU A 116 -6.11 -3.89 -4.08
N ASP A 117 -6.32 -5.09 -3.53
CA ASP A 117 -6.43 -6.35 -4.27
C ASP A 117 -7.60 -6.32 -5.26
N GLU A 118 -8.74 -5.72 -4.89
CA GLU A 118 -9.88 -5.56 -5.79
C GLU A 118 -9.57 -4.69 -7.00
N PHE A 119 -8.68 -3.70 -6.88
CA PHE A 119 -8.21 -2.92 -8.01
C PHE A 119 -6.98 -3.54 -8.71
N VAL A 120 -6.16 -4.33 -8.00
CA VAL A 120 -5.05 -5.11 -8.57
C VAL A 120 -5.59 -6.19 -9.52
N ASP A 121 -6.67 -6.87 -9.16
CA ASP A 121 -7.34 -7.82 -10.05
C ASP A 121 -7.78 -7.16 -11.39
N ILE A 122 -8.03 -5.85 -11.38
CA ILE A 122 -8.47 -5.08 -12.55
C ILE A 122 -7.26 -4.55 -13.34
N TYR A 123 -6.38 -3.80 -12.67
CA TYR A 123 -5.32 -3.01 -13.29
C TYR A 123 -3.91 -3.60 -13.11
N GLY A 124 -3.78 -4.72 -12.41
CA GLY A 124 -2.51 -5.39 -12.13
C GLY A 124 -1.79 -4.80 -10.93
N ASN A 125 -0.56 -5.27 -10.71
CA ASN A 125 0.25 -4.90 -9.55
C ASN A 125 0.31 -3.38 -9.35
N ASN A 126 0.12 -2.95 -8.11
CA ASN A 126 0.16 -1.55 -7.74
C ASN A 126 1.57 -1.08 -7.35
N PHE A 127 1.86 0.18 -7.63
CA PHE A 127 2.89 0.92 -6.91
C PHE A 127 2.32 1.40 -5.56
N ASN A 128 3.02 1.14 -4.45
CA ASN A 128 2.55 1.53 -3.11
C ASN A 128 3.25 2.80 -2.61
N LEU A 129 2.59 3.96 -2.70
CA LEU A 129 3.04 5.22 -2.12
C LEU A 129 2.79 5.33 -0.61
N GLY A 130 1.95 4.46 -0.05
CA GLY A 130 1.38 4.55 1.28
C GLY A 130 2.33 4.25 2.44
N GLY A 131 1.72 3.91 3.57
CA GLY A 131 2.40 3.68 4.84
C GLY A 131 1.43 3.82 6.01
N LEU A 132 1.93 3.98 7.23
CA LEU A 132 1.06 4.09 8.41
C LEU A 132 -0.03 5.16 8.25
N SER A 133 -1.27 4.79 8.62
CA SER A 133 -2.48 5.61 8.46
C SER A 133 -2.86 6.00 7.03
N GLY A 134 -2.17 5.49 5.99
CA GLY A 134 -2.46 5.79 4.58
C GLY A 134 -1.79 7.03 4.02
N PHE A 135 -0.83 7.62 4.73
CA PHE A 135 -0.07 8.75 4.20
C PHE A 135 0.87 8.34 3.05
N PRO A 136 1.06 9.21 2.03
CA PRO A 136 1.88 8.92 0.86
C PRO A 136 3.38 9.07 1.18
N PHE A 137 3.87 8.22 2.07
CA PHE A 137 5.18 8.32 2.70
C PHE A 137 6.35 8.00 1.78
N ALA A 138 6.11 7.32 0.64
CA ALA A 138 7.12 7.19 -0.41
C ALA A 138 7.46 8.55 -1.05
N GLY A 139 6.57 9.55 -0.96
CA GLY A 139 6.85 10.94 -1.31
C GLY A 139 7.14 11.19 -2.80
N ASN A 140 7.85 12.27 -3.08
CA ASN A 140 8.23 12.72 -4.41
C ASN A 140 9.19 11.75 -5.11
N THR A 141 10.07 11.07 -4.37
CA THR A 141 10.90 10.00 -4.94
C THR A 141 10.04 8.80 -5.34
N GLY A 142 9.08 8.41 -4.50
CA GLY A 142 8.09 7.38 -4.82
C GLY A 142 7.28 7.76 -6.06
N TRP A 143 6.78 9.00 -6.15
CA TRP A 143 6.09 9.51 -7.33
C TRP A 143 6.97 9.45 -8.58
N GLY A 144 8.23 9.90 -8.48
CA GLY A 144 9.18 9.87 -9.59
C GLY A 144 9.35 8.47 -10.14
N ALA A 145 9.60 7.50 -9.27
CA ALA A 145 9.68 6.08 -9.66
C ALA A 145 8.37 5.59 -10.29
N MET A 146 7.23 5.75 -9.60
CA MET A 146 5.91 5.36 -10.10
C MET A 146 5.62 5.93 -11.50
N SER A 147 5.85 7.23 -11.71
CA SER A 147 5.57 7.89 -12.98
C SER A 147 6.45 7.37 -14.14
N ALA A 148 7.67 6.92 -13.83
CA ALA A 148 8.53 6.27 -14.81
C ALA A 148 8.00 4.87 -15.19
N HIS A 149 7.27 4.22 -14.29
CA HIS A 149 6.72 2.87 -14.47
C HIS A 149 5.33 2.85 -15.15
N VAL A 150 4.68 4.00 -15.34
CA VAL A 150 3.45 4.11 -16.13
C VAL A 150 3.73 3.67 -17.58
N PRO A 151 2.85 2.96 -18.29
CA PRO A 151 3.07 2.64 -19.71
C PRO A 151 3.30 3.89 -20.58
N ASP A 152 4.07 3.79 -21.67
CA ASP A 152 4.54 4.98 -22.44
C ASP A 152 3.42 5.89 -22.95
N ASN A 153 2.30 5.31 -23.37
CA ASN A 153 1.07 6.02 -23.73
C ASN A 153 -0.05 5.66 -22.76
N GLY A 154 0.29 5.56 -21.48
CA GLY A 154 -0.57 5.05 -20.43
C GLY A 154 -1.07 6.10 -19.44
N TYR A 155 -1.87 5.61 -18.52
CA TYR A 155 -2.53 6.36 -17.46
C TYR A 155 -2.05 5.86 -16.08
N CYS A 156 -2.23 6.68 -15.07
CA CYS A 156 -2.11 6.25 -13.68
C CYS A 156 -3.47 6.39 -12.99
N LEU A 157 -3.85 5.39 -12.19
CA LEU A 157 -4.94 5.50 -11.22
C LEU A 157 -4.34 5.53 -9.82
N LEU A 158 -4.42 6.67 -9.14
CA LEU A 158 -4.02 6.83 -7.74
C LEU A 158 -5.25 6.70 -6.83
N ILE A 159 -5.26 5.70 -5.95
CA ILE A 159 -6.27 5.54 -4.89
C ILE A 159 -5.62 5.84 -3.54
N HIS A 160 -6.17 6.77 -2.75
CA HIS A 160 -5.60 7.11 -1.46
C HIS A 160 -6.65 7.37 -0.38
N GLY A 161 -6.26 7.16 0.88
CA GLY A 161 -7.14 7.47 2.00
C GLY A 161 -6.67 6.88 3.33
N PRO A 162 -7.10 7.46 4.46
CA PRO A 162 -7.06 6.76 5.73
C PRO A 162 -8.16 5.69 5.75
N HIS A 163 -8.09 4.83 6.76
CA HIS A 163 -9.10 3.81 6.98
C HIS A 163 -9.63 3.79 8.41
N VAL A 164 -10.82 3.24 8.59
CA VAL A 164 -11.49 3.09 9.89
C VAL A 164 -12.29 1.79 9.91
N GLY A 165 -12.26 1.09 11.05
CA GLY A 165 -13.10 -0.08 11.26
C GLY A 165 -14.50 0.30 11.72
N ILE A 166 -15.50 -0.47 11.29
CA ILE A 166 -16.83 -0.46 11.88
C ILE A 166 -17.30 -1.89 12.14
N THR A 167 -17.67 -2.19 13.38
CA THR A 167 -18.15 -3.51 13.79
C THR A 167 -19.57 -3.77 13.30
N LYS A 168 -20.03 -5.03 13.37
CA LYS A 168 -21.42 -5.40 13.02
C LYS A 168 -22.48 -4.65 13.82
N ASP A 169 -22.18 -4.32 15.08
CA ASP A 169 -23.05 -3.53 15.97
C ASP A 169 -22.83 -2.01 15.87
N GLY A 170 -21.96 -1.56 14.96
CA GLY A 170 -21.80 -0.15 14.61
C GLY A 170 -20.79 0.63 15.47
N VAL A 171 -19.89 -0.05 16.18
CA VAL A 171 -18.79 0.58 16.92
C VAL A 171 -17.70 1.01 15.94
N ILE A 172 -17.49 2.33 15.84
CA ILE A 172 -16.50 2.93 14.95
C ILE A 172 -15.12 2.97 15.61
N GLY A 173 -14.07 2.73 14.82
CA GLY A 173 -12.69 2.63 15.28
C GLY A 173 -12.29 1.21 15.65
N LYS A 174 -13.16 0.24 15.37
CA LYS A 174 -13.01 -1.16 15.73
C LYS A 174 -13.53 -2.09 14.63
N VAL A 175 -12.99 -3.29 14.54
CA VAL A 175 -13.40 -4.28 13.54
C VAL A 175 -13.16 -5.71 14.01
N GLU A 176 -14.03 -6.63 13.62
CA GLU A 176 -13.83 -8.06 13.78
C GLU A 176 -12.81 -8.57 12.76
N ARG A 177 -11.81 -9.34 13.21
CA ARG A 177 -10.79 -9.96 12.35
C ARG A 177 -10.89 -11.48 12.42
N SER A 178 -10.58 -12.15 11.31
CA SER A 178 -10.59 -13.61 11.27
C SER A 178 -9.52 -14.21 12.20
N GLY A 179 -9.90 -15.19 13.03
CA GLY A 179 -8.97 -15.87 13.93
C GLY A 179 -8.60 -15.10 15.20
N ILE A 180 -9.26 -13.97 15.47
CA ILE A 180 -9.06 -13.15 16.67
C ILE A 180 -10.39 -13.03 17.42
N ALA A 181 -10.41 -13.40 18.70
CA ALA A 181 -11.63 -13.33 19.52
C ALA A 181 -11.97 -11.90 19.96
N LEU A 182 -10.95 -11.05 20.16
CA LEU A 182 -11.11 -9.66 20.56
C LEU A 182 -11.43 -8.78 19.33
N VAL A 183 -12.45 -7.93 19.46
CA VAL A 183 -12.67 -6.84 18.50
C VAL A 183 -11.56 -5.80 18.66
N ASP A 184 -10.74 -5.66 17.61
CA ASP A 184 -9.50 -4.90 17.62
C ASP A 184 -9.69 -3.47 17.09
N ASN A 185 -8.73 -2.60 17.37
CA ASN A 185 -8.70 -1.21 16.92
C ASN A 185 -8.39 -1.13 15.42
N CYS A 186 -9.06 -0.20 14.72
CA CYS A 186 -8.81 0.05 13.31
C CYS A 186 -9.17 1.51 12.96
N CYS A 187 -8.24 2.37 12.55
CA CYS A 187 -6.80 2.16 12.29
C CYS A 187 -5.92 2.27 13.56
N GLY A 188 -5.07 1.28 13.84
CA GLY A 188 -4.20 1.27 15.02
C GLY A 188 -3.25 2.48 15.12
N SER A 189 -2.55 2.79 14.02
CA SER A 189 -1.65 3.96 13.91
C SER A 189 -2.39 5.29 14.13
N ALA A 190 -3.54 5.46 13.49
CA ALA A 190 -4.39 6.65 13.61
C ALA A 190 -4.86 6.86 15.05
N ILE A 191 -5.32 5.79 15.71
CA ILE A 191 -5.79 5.82 17.09
C ILE A 191 -4.65 6.16 18.04
N ALA A 192 -3.46 5.59 17.85
CA ALA A 192 -2.26 5.93 18.61
C ALA A 192 -1.90 7.42 18.47
N ALA A 193 -1.92 7.97 17.26
CA ALA A 193 -1.69 9.40 17.02
C ALA A 193 -2.79 10.29 17.62
N SER A 194 -4.06 9.86 17.53
CA SER A 194 -5.20 10.55 18.14
C SER A 194 -5.10 10.61 19.67
N ASN A 195 -4.61 9.54 20.31
CA ASN A 195 -4.38 9.48 21.75
C ASN A 195 -3.22 10.38 22.19
N TYR A 196 -2.11 10.36 21.44
CA TYR A 196 -1.00 11.31 21.63
C TYR A 196 -1.48 12.77 21.57
N LEU A 197 -2.23 13.10 20.52
CA LEU A 197 -2.80 14.43 20.33
C LEU A 197 -3.80 14.81 21.42
N LYS A 198 -4.59 13.86 21.93
CA LYS A 198 -5.49 14.09 23.07
C LYS A 198 -4.70 14.49 24.31
N GLY A 199 -3.62 13.77 24.62
CA GLY A 199 -2.74 14.11 25.74
C GLY A 199 -2.22 15.55 25.66
N ILE A 200 -1.83 16.00 24.47
CA ILE A 200 -1.39 17.40 24.24
C ILE A 200 -2.55 18.38 24.39
N THR A 201 -3.69 18.10 23.75
CA THR A 201 -4.84 19.02 23.71
C THR A 201 -5.46 19.21 25.10
N ASP A 202 -5.42 18.17 25.94
CA ASP A 202 -5.89 18.21 27.33
C ASP A 202 -4.86 18.85 28.29
N GLY A 203 -3.67 19.23 27.79
CA GLY A 203 -2.59 19.80 28.60
C GLY A 203 -1.79 18.79 29.42
N GLY A 204 -1.99 17.48 29.20
CA GLY A 204 -1.31 16.39 29.90
C GLY A 204 0.03 15.97 29.28
N ALA A 205 0.38 16.46 28.09
CA ALA A 205 1.63 16.16 27.40
C ALA A 205 2.14 17.37 26.60
N SER A 206 3.46 17.40 26.36
CA SER A 206 4.08 18.34 25.41
C SER A 206 4.29 17.69 24.06
N ILE A 207 4.40 18.49 23.01
CA ILE A 207 4.72 18.01 21.66
C ILE A 207 6.17 17.51 21.68
N THR A 208 6.37 16.22 21.40
CA THR A 208 7.69 15.57 21.32
C THR A 208 7.79 14.78 20.01
N PRO A 209 8.03 15.44 18.87
CA PRO A 209 8.08 14.74 17.59
C PRO A 209 9.32 13.83 17.55
N LYS A 210 9.14 12.60 17.09
CA LYS A 210 10.18 11.56 17.01
C LYS A 210 10.59 11.26 15.56
N LEU A 211 10.58 12.27 14.68
CA LEU A 211 10.83 12.12 13.24
C LEU A 211 12.21 11.53 12.86
N GLN A 212 13.14 11.43 13.81
CA GLN A 212 14.51 10.93 13.58
C GLN A 212 14.72 9.51 14.11
N GLN A 213 13.70 8.86 14.68
CA GLN A 213 13.82 7.49 15.16
C GLN A 213 13.55 6.51 14.02
N PHE A 214 14.60 6.03 13.33
CA PHE A 214 14.47 5.10 12.19
C PHE A 214 13.64 3.84 12.49
N SER A 215 13.58 3.42 13.76
CA SER A 215 12.77 2.29 14.19
C SER A 215 11.27 2.59 14.26
N ASP A 216 10.79 3.83 14.18
CA ASP A 216 9.36 4.18 14.32
C ASP A 216 8.94 5.54 13.71
N PHE A 217 9.68 6.03 12.72
CA PHE A 217 9.55 7.43 12.27
C PHE A 217 8.25 7.73 11.52
N GLN A 218 7.66 6.77 10.80
CA GLN A 218 6.35 6.97 10.16
C GLN A 218 5.30 7.36 11.20
N GLN A 219 5.29 6.70 12.37
CA GLN A 219 4.35 7.05 13.43
C GLN A 219 4.61 8.45 13.98
N GLY A 220 5.88 8.85 14.11
CA GLY A 220 6.25 10.23 14.46
C GLY A 220 5.70 11.25 13.46
N ALA A 221 5.73 10.94 12.17
CA ALA A 221 5.15 11.79 11.13
C ALA A 221 3.62 11.84 11.22
N VAL A 222 2.94 10.71 11.42
CA VAL A 222 1.47 10.67 11.65
C VAL A 222 1.09 11.55 12.86
N GLN A 223 1.85 11.47 13.95
CA GLN A 223 1.65 12.26 15.16
C GLN A 223 1.78 13.76 14.92
N GLU A 224 2.70 14.18 14.05
CA GLU A 224 2.89 15.59 13.69
C GLU A 224 1.80 16.08 12.72
N LEU A 225 1.49 15.30 11.71
CA LEU A 225 0.50 15.62 10.68
C LEU A 225 -0.93 15.73 11.23
N ILE A 226 -1.22 15.12 12.38
CA ILE A 226 -2.53 15.23 13.03
C ILE A 226 -2.64 16.41 14.02
N LEU A 227 -1.52 17.04 14.42
CA LEU A 227 -1.51 18.12 15.42
C LEU A 227 -2.53 19.24 15.18
N PRO A 228 -2.73 19.75 13.94
CA PRO A 228 -3.68 20.83 13.67
C PRO A 228 -5.13 20.51 14.07
N PHE A 229 -5.49 19.22 14.18
CA PHE A 229 -6.87 18.78 14.36
C PHE A 229 -7.26 18.52 15.82
N GLY A 230 -6.38 18.79 16.79
CA GLY A 230 -6.61 18.46 18.21
C GLY A 230 -7.93 19.01 18.76
N LYS A 231 -8.23 20.29 18.47
CA LYS A 231 -9.50 20.93 18.88
C LYS A 231 -10.71 20.36 18.15
N ARG A 232 -10.59 20.04 16.86
CA ARG A 232 -11.66 19.43 16.05
C ARG A 232 -12.04 18.07 16.62
N LEU A 233 -11.04 17.22 16.83
CA LEU A 233 -11.21 15.89 17.42
C LEU A 233 -11.65 15.93 18.89
N GLY A 234 -11.30 16.97 19.64
CA GLY A 234 -11.76 17.17 21.02
C GLY A 234 -13.22 17.60 21.15
N ARG A 235 -13.78 18.23 20.10
CA ARG A 235 -15.18 18.71 20.07
C ARG A 235 -16.13 17.76 19.33
N ALA A 236 -15.59 16.78 18.61
CA ALA A 236 -16.38 15.81 17.86
C ALA A 236 -17.27 14.99 18.79
N GLU A 237 -18.54 14.80 18.39
CA GLU A 237 -19.48 13.92 19.09
C GLU A 237 -18.96 12.48 19.15
N ASN A 238 -18.44 11.99 18.02
CA ASN A 238 -17.73 10.72 17.94
C ASN A 238 -16.33 10.96 17.37
N ARG A 239 -15.31 10.94 18.24
CA ARG A 239 -13.91 11.13 17.86
C ARG A 239 -13.42 10.09 16.86
N MET A 240 -13.87 8.84 16.96
CA MET A 240 -13.44 7.77 16.04
C MET A 240 -14.04 7.92 14.65
N ARG A 241 -15.26 8.46 14.55
CA ARG A 241 -15.85 8.88 13.26
C ARG A 241 -15.10 10.06 12.65
N GLU A 242 -14.70 11.04 13.47
CA GLU A 242 -14.03 12.26 13.00
C GLU A 242 -12.56 12.04 12.61
N LEU A 243 -11.89 11.08 13.27
CA LEU A 243 -10.49 10.77 13.09
C LEU A 243 -10.08 10.53 11.62
N PRO A 244 -10.74 9.67 10.84
CA PRO A 244 -10.37 9.47 9.44
C PRO A 244 -10.55 10.74 8.60
N TYR A 245 -11.55 11.59 8.86
CA TYR A 245 -11.68 12.86 8.15
C TYR A 245 -10.53 13.83 8.46
N ALA A 246 -10.11 13.91 9.73
CA ALA A 246 -8.97 14.74 10.12
C ALA A 246 -7.66 14.27 9.46
N LEU A 247 -7.48 12.95 9.34
CA LEU A 247 -6.32 12.37 8.65
C LEU A 247 -6.38 12.59 7.14
N TYR A 248 -7.57 12.44 6.54
CA TYR A 248 -7.77 12.66 5.11
C TYR A 248 -7.38 14.08 4.71
N ASP A 249 -7.75 15.09 5.51
CA ASP A 249 -7.35 16.49 5.26
C ASP A 249 -5.83 16.67 5.21
N SER A 250 -5.07 16.01 6.11
CA SER A 250 -3.61 16.04 6.06
C SER A 250 -3.05 15.27 4.87
N GLN A 251 -3.65 14.13 4.51
CA GLN A 251 -3.24 13.36 3.35
C GLN A 251 -3.46 14.14 2.06
N GLU A 252 -4.58 14.84 1.92
CA GLU A 252 -4.90 15.65 0.73
C GLU A 252 -3.88 16.76 0.50
N VAL A 253 -3.39 17.38 1.56
CA VAL A 253 -2.29 18.36 1.45
C VAL A 253 -1.06 17.71 0.85
N LEU A 254 -0.65 16.54 1.34
CA LEU A 254 0.55 15.84 0.84
C LEU A 254 0.36 15.29 -0.57
N VAL A 255 -0.77 14.64 -0.86
CA VAL A 255 -1.09 14.11 -2.19
C VAL A 255 -1.13 15.24 -3.22
N THR A 256 -1.74 16.37 -2.87
CA THR A 256 -1.79 17.54 -3.75
C THR A 256 -0.40 18.14 -3.99
N ASP A 257 0.45 18.23 -2.96
CA ASP A 257 1.84 18.68 -3.11
C ASP A 257 2.67 17.76 -4.00
N ILE A 258 2.54 16.44 -3.82
CA ILE A 258 3.22 15.42 -4.63
C ILE A 258 2.76 15.50 -6.09
N ILE A 259 1.45 15.54 -6.36
CA ILE A 259 0.92 15.69 -7.72
C ILE A 259 1.42 16.99 -8.34
N ASN A 260 1.36 18.13 -7.64
CA ASN A 260 1.81 19.41 -8.18
C ASN A 260 3.31 19.43 -8.50
N THR A 261 4.12 18.80 -7.65
CA THR A 261 5.56 18.65 -7.86
C THR A 261 5.86 17.76 -9.05
N GLY A 262 5.11 16.68 -9.19
CA GLY A 262 5.31 15.63 -10.19
C GLY A 262 4.49 15.76 -11.47
N LYS A 263 3.65 16.79 -11.61
CA LYS A 263 2.65 16.87 -12.69
C LYS A 263 3.25 16.81 -14.10
N SER A 264 4.49 17.25 -14.28
CA SER A 264 5.19 17.20 -15.57
C SER A 264 5.59 15.78 -16.00
N SER A 265 5.52 14.80 -15.10
CA SER A 265 5.76 13.38 -15.41
C SER A 265 4.47 12.60 -15.67
N ILE A 266 3.29 13.24 -15.63
CA ILE A 266 2.04 12.64 -16.07
C ILE A 266 2.14 12.36 -17.57
N LYS A 267 1.79 11.13 -17.98
CA LYS A 267 1.80 10.69 -19.38
C LYS A 267 0.49 11.07 -20.08
N GLN A 268 -0.43 10.13 -20.32
CA GLN A 268 -1.70 10.45 -20.98
C GLN A 268 -2.75 11.05 -20.03
N GLY A 269 -2.69 10.69 -18.76
CA GLY A 269 -3.59 11.23 -17.74
C GLY A 269 -3.40 10.55 -16.39
N LEU A 270 -3.98 11.18 -15.38
CA LEU A 270 -3.97 10.70 -14.00
C LEU A 270 -5.38 10.80 -13.43
N ALA A 271 -5.92 9.68 -12.97
CA ALA A 271 -7.13 9.63 -12.16
C ALA A 271 -6.74 9.57 -10.68
N VAL A 272 -7.34 10.41 -9.83
CA VAL A 272 -7.08 10.47 -8.39
C VAL A 272 -8.37 10.24 -7.63
N LEU A 273 -8.49 9.09 -6.99
CA LEU A 273 -9.61 8.70 -6.13
C LEU A 273 -9.18 8.80 -4.67
N GLY A 274 -9.66 9.84 -3.98
CA GLY A 274 -9.40 10.09 -2.57
C GLY A 274 -10.65 9.87 -1.72
N GLY A 275 -10.49 9.25 -0.56
CA GLY A 275 -11.61 9.07 0.38
C GLY A 275 -11.21 8.39 1.67
N ILE A 276 -12.19 7.81 2.35
CA ILE A 276 -12.00 7.04 3.60
C ILE A 276 -12.38 5.60 3.33
N GLN A 277 -11.45 4.67 3.52
CA GLN A 277 -11.76 3.24 3.53
C GLN A 277 -12.46 2.86 4.84
N ILE A 278 -13.51 2.08 4.75
CA ILE A 278 -14.31 1.62 5.89
C ILE A 278 -14.26 0.09 5.90
N ASN A 279 -13.47 -0.45 6.81
CA ASN A 279 -13.28 -1.88 6.95
C ASN A 279 -14.34 -2.47 7.87
N THR A 280 -14.83 -3.64 7.49
CA THR A 280 -15.96 -4.32 8.11
C THR A 280 -15.59 -5.76 8.46
N ALA A 281 -16.53 -6.52 9.01
CA ALA A 281 -16.29 -7.90 9.40
C ALA A 281 -16.04 -8.81 8.16
N PRO A 282 -15.38 -9.98 8.31
CA PRO A 282 -15.03 -10.85 7.18
C PRO A 282 -16.22 -11.36 6.33
N ASP A 283 -17.44 -11.31 6.85
CA ASP A 283 -18.68 -11.73 6.20
C ASP A 283 -19.55 -10.55 5.74
N THR A 284 -19.00 -9.34 5.70
CA THR A 284 -19.64 -8.15 5.14
C THR A 284 -18.75 -7.51 4.07
N LEU A 285 -19.35 -6.72 3.17
CA LEU A 285 -18.59 -5.97 2.18
C LEU A 285 -17.94 -4.75 2.85
N ASP A 286 -16.69 -4.48 2.48
CA ASP A 286 -16.03 -3.22 2.79
C ASP A 286 -16.62 -2.08 1.96
N TYR A 287 -16.46 -0.87 2.50
CA TYR A 287 -16.98 0.35 1.93
C TYR A 287 -15.86 1.36 1.72
N PHE A 288 -16.11 2.30 0.81
CA PHE A 288 -15.29 3.48 0.61
C PHE A 288 -16.19 4.71 0.63
N HIS A 289 -15.77 5.75 1.34
CA HIS A 289 -16.41 7.05 1.31
C HIS A 289 -15.59 8.00 0.45
N PRO A 290 -15.90 8.13 -0.86
CA PRO A 290 -15.16 9.02 -1.75
C PRO A 290 -15.38 10.48 -1.36
N LEU A 291 -14.28 11.22 -1.28
CA LEU A 291 -14.24 12.66 -0.97
C LEU A 291 -13.58 13.46 -2.10
N ARG A 292 -12.87 12.78 -3.01
CA ARG A 292 -12.27 13.31 -4.22
C ARG A 292 -12.31 12.26 -5.32
N PHE A 293 -12.64 12.67 -6.53
CA PHE A 293 -12.37 11.86 -7.71
C PHE A 293 -12.07 12.80 -8.87
N ASP A 294 -10.80 13.01 -9.16
CA ASP A 294 -10.34 14.00 -10.14
C ASP A 294 -9.67 13.31 -11.33
N TYR A 295 -9.82 13.88 -12.51
CA TYR A 295 -9.09 13.48 -13.72
C TYR A 295 -8.20 14.64 -14.19
N TYR A 296 -6.90 14.36 -14.28
CA TYR A 296 -5.87 15.25 -14.81
C TYR A 296 -5.48 14.82 -16.23
N ASP A 297 -5.32 15.80 -17.11
CA ASP A 297 -4.85 15.58 -18.48
C ASP A 297 -3.32 15.38 -18.57
N SER A 298 -2.83 15.15 -19.79
CA SER A 298 -1.41 14.96 -20.10
C SER A 298 -0.53 16.19 -19.83
N GLU A 299 -1.13 17.36 -19.60
CA GLU A 299 -0.42 18.59 -19.25
C GLU A 299 -0.39 18.81 -17.73
N GLY A 300 -1.00 17.89 -16.98
CA GLY A 300 -1.11 17.95 -15.53
C GLY A 300 -2.11 18.99 -15.05
N ASN A 301 -3.06 19.40 -15.90
CA ASN A 301 -4.17 20.27 -15.51
C ASN A 301 -5.34 19.42 -15.04
N LEU A 302 -6.06 19.91 -14.03
CA LEU A 302 -7.32 19.31 -13.62
C LEU A 302 -8.34 19.50 -14.75
N ALA A 303 -8.68 18.42 -15.45
CA ALA A 303 -9.59 18.45 -16.59
C ALA A 303 -11.04 18.22 -16.16
N GLU A 304 -11.29 17.35 -15.18
CA GLU A 304 -12.65 17.05 -14.73
C GLU A 304 -12.70 16.58 -13.26
N ASN A 305 -13.77 16.95 -12.56
CA ASN A 305 -14.13 16.37 -11.26
C ASN A 305 -15.21 15.30 -11.50
N LEU A 306 -14.81 14.04 -11.32
CA LEU A 306 -15.62 12.84 -11.52
C LEU A 306 -16.44 12.43 -10.27
N LEU A 307 -16.22 13.05 -9.11
CA LEU A 307 -16.89 12.68 -7.85
C LEU A 307 -18.42 12.72 -7.92
N PRO A 308 -19.08 13.71 -8.56
CA PRO A 308 -20.54 13.74 -8.66
C PRO A 308 -21.12 12.48 -9.31
N TYR A 309 -20.41 11.88 -10.27
CA TYR A 309 -20.87 10.70 -11.00
C TYR A 309 -20.83 9.42 -10.16
N LEU A 310 -20.00 9.37 -9.10
CA LEU A 310 -20.03 8.25 -8.15
C LEU A 310 -21.29 8.25 -7.27
N SER A 311 -21.95 9.40 -7.13
CA SER A 311 -23.11 9.58 -6.25
C SER A 311 -24.44 9.35 -6.97
N TYR A 312 -24.48 9.51 -8.29
CA TYR A 312 -25.68 9.30 -9.10
C TYR A 312 -25.84 7.81 -9.41
N CYS A 313 -26.93 7.20 -8.95
CA CYS A 313 -27.35 5.88 -9.40
C CYS A 313 -27.65 6.00 -10.91
N LEU A 314 -26.82 5.39 -11.77
CA LEU A 314 -26.93 5.39 -13.23
C LEU A 314 -28.19 4.67 -13.77
N SER A 315 -29.14 4.28 -12.91
CA SER A 315 -30.37 3.57 -13.30
C SER A 315 -31.42 4.45 -14.00
N LEU A 316 -31.12 5.72 -14.36
CA LEU A 316 -32.07 6.62 -15.04
C LEU A 316 -31.49 7.34 -16.28
N ALA A 317 -30.23 7.09 -16.67
CA ALA A 317 -29.61 7.85 -17.76
C ALA A 317 -29.78 7.22 -19.16
N HIS A 318 -30.20 5.95 -19.26
CA HIS A 318 -30.32 5.27 -20.56
C HIS A 318 -31.60 5.62 -21.35
N GLU A 319 -32.52 6.42 -20.79
CA GLU A 319 -33.70 6.93 -21.50
C GLU A 319 -33.60 8.42 -21.89
N ALA A 320 -32.56 9.14 -21.45
CA ALA A 320 -32.49 10.60 -21.62
C ALA A 320 -31.56 11.08 -22.76
N THR A 321 -30.80 10.20 -23.42
CA THR A 321 -29.89 10.56 -24.54
C THR A 321 -30.57 10.58 -25.92
N GLN A 322 -31.91 10.59 -25.97
CA GLN A 322 -32.68 10.92 -27.17
C GLN A 322 -33.72 12.04 -26.95
N SER A 323 -33.39 13.13 -26.25
CA SER A 323 -34.16 14.38 -26.44
C SER A 323 -33.47 15.63 -25.89
N LYS A 324 -33.04 16.48 -26.84
CA LYS A 324 -33.03 17.95 -26.80
C LYS A 324 -32.12 18.68 -25.79
N ARG A 325 -31.18 19.41 -26.41
CA ARG A 325 -30.63 20.72 -26.01
C ARG A 325 -31.62 21.53 -25.14
N MET A 326 -31.26 21.82 -23.90
CA MET A 326 -31.83 22.96 -23.18
C MET A 326 -30.78 23.64 -22.32
N LYS A 327 -30.71 24.97 -22.46
CA LYS A 327 -29.79 25.89 -21.79
C LYS A 327 -30.14 25.96 -20.30
N ILE A 328 -29.12 25.90 -19.45
CA ILE A 328 -29.24 26.16 -18.00
C ILE A 328 -29.10 27.68 -17.78
N PRO A 329 -30.06 28.37 -17.13
CA PRO A 329 -29.84 29.71 -16.63
C PRO A 329 -29.37 29.69 -15.17
N VAL A 330 -28.40 30.57 -14.89
CA VAL A 330 -27.88 30.91 -13.57
C VAL A 330 -28.91 31.72 -12.79
N ALA A 331 -29.14 31.39 -11.52
CA ALA A 331 -29.78 32.30 -10.56
C ALA A 331 -29.21 32.11 -9.15
N THR A 332 -28.86 33.25 -8.56
CA THR A 332 -28.22 33.46 -7.26
C THR A 332 -29.27 33.77 -6.18
N THR A 333 -28.83 33.67 -4.91
CA THR A 333 -29.32 34.36 -3.68
C THR A 333 -30.40 33.73 -2.77
N ALA A 334 -29.91 33.18 -1.64
CA ALA A 334 -30.24 33.46 -0.23
C ALA A 334 -31.70 33.56 0.28
N LEU A 335 -32.04 32.85 1.38
CA LEU A 335 -32.04 33.37 2.77
C LEU A 335 -32.48 32.32 3.82
N LEU A 336 -32.15 32.65 5.08
CA LEU A 336 -32.38 31.95 6.36
C LEU A 336 -33.86 31.72 6.74
N ALA A 337 -34.15 30.72 7.59
CA ALA A 337 -34.55 30.92 9.01
C ALA A 337 -34.83 29.62 9.79
N ALA A 338 -34.50 29.72 11.08
CA ALA A 338 -34.56 28.77 12.18
C ALA A 338 -35.93 28.11 12.50
N SER A 339 -35.87 26.94 13.16
CA SER A 339 -36.76 26.63 14.28
C SER A 339 -36.04 25.77 15.34
N THR A 340 -36.36 26.06 16.60
CA THR A 340 -35.71 25.60 17.82
C THR A 340 -36.58 24.59 18.57
N ASN A 341 -35.88 23.70 19.30
CA ASN A 341 -36.23 23.01 20.55
C ASN A 341 -37.46 22.08 20.63
N ALA A 342 -37.17 20.81 21.00
CA ALA A 342 -37.80 20.16 22.16
C ALA A 342 -36.90 19.04 22.71
N PHE A 343 -36.43 19.25 23.95
CA PHE A 343 -35.83 18.26 24.84
C PHE A 343 -36.88 17.25 25.31
N GLN A 344 -36.57 15.95 25.30
CA GLN A 344 -37.16 14.98 26.22
C GLN A 344 -36.12 13.96 26.69
N HIS A 345 -35.96 13.91 28.02
CA HIS A 345 -35.20 12.90 28.75
C HIS A 345 -35.79 11.50 28.53
N SER A 346 -34.93 10.50 28.30
CA SER A 346 -35.26 9.12 28.67
C SER A 346 -34.06 8.41 29.30
N ARG A 347 -34.41 7.58 30.29
CA ARG A 347 -33.57 7.01 31.34
C ARG A 347 -32.74 5.81 30.87
N ALA A 348 -31.67 5.59 31.61
CA ALA A 348 -30.76 4.45 31.58
C ALA A 348 -31.48 3.09 31.46
N GLY A 349 -31.18 2.38 30.37
CA GLY A 349 -31.53 0.98 30.13
C GLY A 349 -30.32 0.07 30.40
N ARG A 350 -30.54 -0.92 31.24
CA ARG A 350 -29.63 -1.93 31.75
C ARG A 350 -29.19 -2.88 30.62
N VAL A 351 -27.90 -2.97 30.31
CA VAL A 351 -27.36 -3.94 29.34
C VAL A 351 -27.33 -5.32 30.01
N THR A 352 -28.22 -6.21 29.57
CA THR A 352 -28.20 -7.63 29.92
C THR A 352 -27.25 -8.37 28.99
N THR A 353 -26.25 -9.05 29.57
CA THR A 353 -25.36 -9.99 28.88
C THR A 353 -26.15 -11.20 28.37
N ARG A 354 -26.30 -11.32 27.05
CA ARG A 354 -26.73 -12.57 26.41
C ARG A 354 -25.49 -13.33 25.95
N SER A 355 -25.34 -14.54 26.48
CA SER A 355 -24.37 -15.55 26.07
C SER A 355 -24.56 -15.90 24.59
N PHE A 356 -23.55 -15.65 23.76
CA PHE A 356 -23.49 -16.18 22.40
C PHE A 356 -23.00 -17.63 22.44
N SER A 357 -23.71 -18.52 21.75
CA SER A 357 -23.28 -19.90 21.52
C SER A 357 -22.10 -19.94 20.53
N PRO A 358 -21.12 -20.84 20.70
CA PRO A 358 -19.99 -20.93 19.80
C PRO A 358 -20.39 -21.72 18.55
N SER A 359 -20.79 -21.02 17.49
CA SER A 359 -20.90 -21.63 16.16
C SER A 359 -20.82 -20.57 15.06
N THR A 360 -19.62 -20.08 14.80
CA THR A 360 -19.33 -19.37 13.55
C THR A 360 -17.99 -19.89 13.04
N ARG A 361 -18.04 -20.64 11.93
CA ARG A 361 -16.85 -21.13 11.24
C ARG A 361 -16.06 -19.93 10.74
N LEU A 362 -14.76 -19.94 11.03
CA LEU A 362 -13.74 -19.04 10.48
C LEU A 362 -13.85 -18.97 8.95
N ASN A 363 -14.08 -17.77 8.40
CA ASN A 363 -13.80 -17.46 7.00
C ASN A 363 -12.38 -16.88 6.91
N ILE A 364 -11.40 -17.77 7.02
CA ILE A 364 -10.04 -17.59 6.48
C ILE A 364 -10.01 -18.55 5.31
N LEU A 365 -9.76 -18.09 4.06
CA LEU A 365 -9.62 -18.90 2.83
C LEU A 365 -10.15 -20.33 3.04
N ALA A 366 -11.48 -20.46 3.14
CA ALA A 366 -12.16 -21.60 3.76
C ALA A 366 -12.08 -22.84 2.84
N GLY A 367 -10.92 -23.45 2.78
CA GLY A 367 -10.63 -24.66 2.03
C GLY A 367 -9.79 -25.61 2.87
N THR A 368 -10.04 -26.91 2.70
CA THR A 368 -9.22 -28.00 3.29
C THR A 368 -7.83 -28.12 2.64
N GLU A 369 -7.53 -27.22 1.71
CA GLU A 369 -6.31 -27.22 0.92
C GLU A 369 -5.12 -26.72 1.74
N SER A 370 -4.05 -27.51 1.72
CA SER A 370 -2.75 -27.23 2.32
C SER A 370 -2.04 -26.03 1.66
N ALA A 371 -1.05 -25.44 2.32
CA ALA A 371 -0.27 -24.34 1.73
C ALA A 371 0.47 -24.81 0.46
N SER A 372 1.01 -26.03 0.48
CA SER A 372 1.69 -26.66 -0.66
C SER A 372 0.77 -26.83 -1.87
N GLU A 373 -0.49 -27.23 -1.66
CA GLU A 373 -1.47 -27.35 -2.74
C GLU A 373 -1.86 -25.98 -3.32
N ARG A 374 -2.01 -24.95 -2.46
CA ARG A 374 -2.25 -23.57 -2.90
C ARG A 374 -1.10 -23.05 -3.76
N VAL A 375 0.15 -23.22 -3.31
CA VAL A 375 1.35 -22.86 -4.10
C VAL A 375 1.33 -23.59 -5.44
N ALA A 376 1.06 -24.90 -5.46
CA ALA A 376 1.02 -25.67 -6.69
C ALA A 376 -0.07 -25.19 -7.67
N ARG A 377 -1.16 -24.60 -7.18
CA ARG A 377 -2.16 -23.94 -8.03
C ARG A 377 -1.63 -22.61 -8.59
N VAL A 378 -1.10 -21.74 -7.73
CA VAL A 378 -0.54 -20.43 -8.13
C VAL A 378 0.53 -20.61 -9.20
N MET A 379 1.45 -21.56 -8.99
CA MET A 379 2.57 -21.79 -9.89
C MET A 379 2.20 -22.33 -11.27
N LYS A 380 0.94 -22.72 -11.50
CA LYS A 380 0.44 -23.08 -12.84
C LYS A 380 0.08 -21.85 -13.69
N THR A 381 -0.11 -20.68 -13.09
CA THR A 381 -0.43 -19.44 -13.80
C THR A 381 0.81 -18.59 -14.09
N ARG A 382 1.95 -18.93 -13.47
CA ARG A 382 3.24 -18.25 -13.64
C ARG A 382 4.02 -18.79 -14.84
N PRO A 383 4.97 -18.00 -15.40
CA PRO A 383 5.85 -18.46 -16.47
C PRO A 383 6.58 -19.77 -16.12
N GLU A 384 6.90 -20.56 -17.14
CA GLU A 384 7.76 -21.73 -16.96
C GLU A 384 9.20 -21.32 -16.65
N GLU A 385 9.95 -22.25 -16.03
CA GLU A 385 11.36 -22.01 -15.72
C GLU A 385 12.17 -21.80 -17.00
N ASN A 386 13.03 -20.79 -16.98
CA ASN A 386 13.92 -20.45 -18.07
C ASN A 386 15.36 -20.75 -17.64
N SER A 387 15.96 -21.82 -18.19
CA SER A 387 17.29 -22.29 -17.79
C SER A 387 18.41 -21.27 -18.05
N SER A 388 18.28 -20.46 -19.11
CA SER A 388 19.27 -19.39 -19.38
C SER A 388 19.17 -18.25 -18.38
N MET A 389 17.95 -17.86 -18.02
CA MET A 389 17.73 -16.83 -17.00
C MET A 389 18.16 -17.34 -15.62
N ASP A 390 17.85 -18.59 -15.28
CA ASP A 390 18.26 -19.24 -14.03
C ASP A 390 19.80 -19.25 -13.89
N ALA A 391 20.50 -19.66 -14.94
CA ALA A 391 21.97 -19.64 -14.96
C ALA A 391 22.52 -18.22 -14.81
N LEU A 392 21.95 -17.23 -15.52
CA LEU A 392 22.35 -15.83 -15.45
C LEU A 392 22.13 -15.23 -14.05
N VAL A 393 20.99 -15.51 -13.42
CA VAL A 393 20.72 -15.07 -12.04
C VAL A 393 21.68 -15.74 -11.09
N LYS A 394 21.89 -17.06 -11.16
CA LYS A 394 22.77 -17.79 -10.24
C LYS A 394 24.25 -17.45 -10.41
N GLU A 395 24.70 -17.07 -11.60
CA GLU A 395 26.04 -16.51 -11.82
C GLU A 395 26.22 -15.18 -11.06
N ASN A 396 25.18 -14.34 -11.08
CA ASN A 396 25.24 -13.02 -10.46
C ASN A 396 24.89 -13.02 -8.97
N PHE A 397 24.03 -13.94 -8.53
CA PHE A 397 23.55 -14.09 -7.15
C PHE A 397 23.60 -15.58 -6.76
N PRO A 398 24.80 -16.11 -6.42
CA PRO A 398 24.96 -17.51 -6.09
C PRO A 398 24.13 -17.92 -4.87
N GLY A 399 23.15 -18.80 -5.08
CA GLY A 399 22.18 -19.20 -4.06
C GLY A 399 20.81 -18.55 -4.21
N ALA A 400 20.58 -17.73 -5.23
CA ALA A 400 19.24 -17.36 -5.66
C ALA A 400 18.47 -18.56 -6.20
N ILE A 401 17.17 -18.60 -5.89
CA ILE A 401 16.20 -19.59 -6.36
C ILE A 401 15.00 -18.86 -6.94
N SER A 402 14.26 -19.49 -7.87
CA SER A 402 13.06 -18.88 -8.46
C SER A 402 11.98 -18.70 -7.40
N ASN A 403 11.05 -17.75 -7.57
CA ASN A 403 9.90 -17.61 -6.67
C ASN A 403 9.09 -18.92 -6.57
N LYS A 404 8.94 -19.63 -7.68
CA LYS A 404 8.32 -20.97 -7.75
C LYS A 404 8.98 -21.97 -6.82
N GLU A 405 10.31 -22.05 -6.83
CA GLU A 405 11.06 -22.91 -5.93
C GLU A 405 10.97 -22.42 -4.48
N LEU A 406 11.15 -21.12 -4.25
CA LEU A 406 11.10 -20.47 -2.94
C LEU A 406 9.80 -20.79 -2.21
N GLU A 407 8.65 -20.45 -2.81
CA GLU A 407 7.34 -20.62 -2.18
C GLU A 407 7.03 -22.08 -1.92
N THR A 408 7.37 -22.96 -2.86
CA THR A 408 7.19 -24.41 -2.69
C THR A 408 7.98 -24.93 -1.50
N LYS A 409 9.24 -24.50 -1.34
CA LYS A 409 10.08 -24.92 -0.22
C LYS A 409 9.64 -24.28 1.10
N VAL A 410 9.28 -23.00 1.09
CA VAL A 410 8.78 -22.29 2.29
C VAL A 410 7.47 -22.91 2.77
N ALA A 411 6.46 -23.10 1.92
CA ALA A 411 5.20 -23.72 2.31
C ALA A 411 5.40 -25.10 2.94
N LYS A 412 6.24 -25.95 2.33
CA LYS A 412 6.59 -27.27 2.90
C LYS A 412 7.31 -27.17 4.24
N ALA A 413 8.21 -26.20 4.41
CA ALA A 413 8.92 -26.00 5.67
C ALA A 413 7.95 -25.57 6.79
N LEU A 414 7.03 -24.66 6.48
CA LEU A 414 6.03 -24.15 7.41
C LEU A 414 4.99 -25.22 7.80
N GLU A 415 4.53 -26.03 6.85
CA GLU A 415 3.61 -27.13 7.13
C GLU A 415 4.19 -28.16 8.12
N ARG A 416 5.49 -28.46 8.02
CA ARG A 416 6.18 -29.35 8.98
C ARG A 416 6.19 -28.79 10.40
N LEU A 417 6.09 -27.47 10.56
CA LEU A 417 6.02 -26.77 11.84
C LEU A 417 4.57 -26.60 12.34
N GLY A 418 3.56 -27.07 11.60
CA GLY A 418 2.15 -26.85 11.91
C GLY A 418 1.68 -25.41 11.61
N ILE A 419 2.46 -24.67 10.82
CA ILE A 419 2.14 -23.33 10.36
C ILE A 419 1.35 -23.47 9.05
N THR A 420 0.14 -22.94 9.04
CA THR A 420 -0.85 -23.12 7.99
C THR A 420 -1.43 -21.77 7.57
N PRO A 421 -2.09 -21.68 6.40
CA PRO A 421 -2.79 -20.45 6.02
C PRO A 421 -3.84 -19.99 7.03
N ALA A 422 -4.46 -20.92 7.76
CA ALA A 422 -5.55 -20.62 8.70
C ALA A 422 -5.07 -20.03 10.04
N ASN A 423 -3.79 -20.17 10.38
CA ASN A 423 -3.23 -19.69 11.65
C ASN A 423 -2.05 -18.74 11.44
N THR A 424 -1.87 -18.20 10.24
CA THR A 424 -0.72 -17.35 9.91
C THR A 424 -1.17 -16.01 9.36
N LEU A 425 -0.66 -14.92 9.92
CA LEU A 425 -0.70 -13.61 9.27
C LEU A 425 0.57 -13.43 8.44
N LEU A 426 0.41 -13.09 7.17
CA LEU A 426 1.52 -12.68 6.31
C LEU A 426 1.86 -11.22 6.58
N ALA A 427 3.15 -10.91 6.64
CA ALA A 427 3.66 -9.55 6.65
C ALA A 427 4.80 -9.43 5.64
N THR A 428 4.89 -8.29 4.98
CA THR A 428 5.97 -8.01 4.03
C THR A 428 6.67 -6.71 4.36
N SER A 429 8.00 -6.68 4.17
CA SER A 429 8.79 -5.45 4.13
C SER A 429 9.57 -5.46 2.83
N LEU A 430 8.89 -5.04 1.77
CA LEU A 430 9.40 -4.99 0.39
C LEU A 430 9.27 -3.56 -0.16
N CYS A 431 9.89 -3.31 -1.32
CA CYS A 431 9.89 -1.99 -1.93
C CYS A 431 8.48 -1.55 -2.38
N CYS A 432 8.27 -0.24 -2.48
CA CYS A 432 7.07 0.38 -3.06
C CYS A 432 6.85 0.04 -4.54
N ASP A 433 7.91 -0.38 -5.25
CA ASP A 433 7.90 -0.75 -6.68
C ASP A 433 6.87 -1.86 -6.98
N GLU A 434 6.14 -1.75 -8.08
CA GLU A 434 5.10 -2.71 -8.49
C GLU A 434 5.66 -4.09 -8.82
N LEU A 435 6.95 -4.19 -9.19
CA LEU A 435 7.61 -5.50 -9.38
C LEU A 435 7.83 -6.22 -8.05
N ALA A 436 7.91 -5.49 -6.94
CA ALA A 436 8.01 -6.12 -5.63
C ALA A 436 6.75 -6.91 -5.28
N ARG A 437 5.59 -6.50 -5.84
CA ARG A 437 4.29 -7.13 -5.58
C ARG A 437 4.18 -8.55 -6.11
N ASN A 438 4.94 -8.96 -7.14
CA ASN A 438 4.88 -10.34 -7.65
C ASN A 438 5.05 -11.39 -6.54
N LEU A 439 6.11 -11.22 -5.73
CA LEU A 439 6.39 -12.09 -4.58
C LEU A 439 5.31 -11.97 -3.49
N GLU A 440 4.80 -10.76 -3.28
CA GLU A 440 3.75 -10.49 -2.30
C GLU A 440 2.43 -11.19 -2.68
N ASP A 441 1.98 -11.04 -3.93
CA ASP A 441 0.75 -11.62 -4.47
C ASP A 441 0.77 -13.15 -4.47
N ASP A 442 1.93 -13.71 -4.79
CA ASP A 442 2.19 -15.14 -4.73
C ASP A 442 1.97 -15.70 -3.31
N PHE A 443 2.56 -15.07 -2.30
CA PHE A 443 2.34 -15.45 -0.89
C PHE A 443 0.94 -15.06 -0.37
N ASN A 444 0.35 -13.96 -0.83
CA ASN A 444 -1.01 -13.53 -0.49
C ASN A 444 -2.04 -14.58 -0.90
N THR A 445 -1.86 -15.18 -2.08
CA THR A 445 -2.76 -16.25 -2.57
C THR A 445 -2.70 -17.51 -1.69
N VAL A 446 -1.62 -17.69 -0.93
CA VAL A 446 -1.42 -18.83 -0.02
C VAL A 446 -1.92 -18.49 1.40
N TYR A 447 -1.44 -17.38 1.97
CA TYR A 447 -1.60 -17.01 3.39
C TYR A 447 -2.62 -15.90 3.66
N GLY A 448 -3.25 -15.34 2.62
CA GLY A 448 -4.18 -14.21 2.74
C GLY A 448 -3.49 -12.85 2.71
N HIS A 449 -4.27 -11.78 2.84
CA HIS A 449 -3.79 -10.39 2.78
C HIS A 449 -2.63 -10.12 3.74
N ASN A 450 -1.60 -9.43 3.25
CA ASN A 450 -0.42 -9.09 4.03
C ASN A 450 -0.54 -7.77 4.79
N PHE A 451 0.10 -7.71 5.96
CA PHE A 451 0.46 -6.45 6.60
C PHE A 451 1.74 -5.87 5.95
N ASN A 452 1.70 -4.65 5.45
CA ASN A 452 2.84 -4.05 4.75
C ASN A 452 3.69 -3.17 5.69
N LEU A 453 4.81 -3.72 6.15
CA LEU A 453 5.80 -3.02 6.98
C LEU A 453 6.79 -2.19 6.16
N GLY A 454 6.82 -2.38 4.84
CA GLY A 454 7.85 -1.88 3.94
C GLY A 454 7.78 -0.39 3.61
N GLY A 455 8.42 -0.05 2.51
CA GLY A 455 8.59 1.32 2.03
C GLY A 455 9.71 1.39 0.99
N LEU A 456 10.19 2.59 0.67
CA LEU A 456 11.23 2.78 -0.32
C LEU A 456 12.46 1.88 -0.04
N SER A 457 12.96 1.23 -1.09
CA SER A 457 14.06 0.26 -1.06
C SER A 457 13.81 -1.01 -0.22
N GLY A 458 12.63 -1.21 0.36
CA GLY A 458 12.29 -2.41 1.16
C GLY A 458 12.53 -2.30 2.67
N PHE A 459 12.91 -1.11 3.16
CA PHE A 459 13.10 -0.90 4.59
C PHE A 459 11.77 -1.01 5.36
N PRO A 460 11.79 -1.57 6.59
CA PRO A 460 10.61 -1.75 7.45
C PRO A 460 10.17 -0.42 8.10
N PHE A 461 9.79 0.55 7.29
CA PHE A 461 9.53 1.93 7.69
C PHE A 461 8.23 2.11 8.50
N ALA A 462 7.33 1.14 8.48
CA ALA A 462 6.22 1.12 9.43
C ALA A 462 6.70 0.99 10.91
N GLY A 463 7.93 0.48 11.11
CA GLY A 463 8.63 0.53 12.39
C GLY A 463 7.98 -0.27 13.51
N ASN A 464 8.30 0.10 14.75
CA ASN A 464 7.82 -0.53 15.98
C ASN A 464 6.29 -0.42 16.11
N THR A 465 5.70 0.70 15.70
CA THR A 465 4.24 0.88 15.71
C THR A 465 3.58 -0.03 14.70
N GLY A 466 4.12 -0.12 13.48
CA GLY A 466 3.64 -1.05 12.45
C GLY A 466 3.76 -2.51 12.89
N PHE A 467 4.92 -2.90 13.44
CA PHE A 467 5.14 -4.25 13.95
C PHE A 467 4.20 -4.58 15.13
N GLY A 468 3.98 -3.63 16.04
CA GLY A 468 3.05 -3.79 17.15
C GLY A 468 1.61 -3.94 16.69
N ALA A 469 1.17 -3.16 15.68
CA ALA A 469 -0.14 -3.32 15.06
C ALA A 469 -0.27 -4.70 14.37
N MET A 470 0.69 -5.06 13.52
CA MET A 470 0.75 -6.38 12.88
C MET A 470 0.66 -7.53 13.90
N SER A 471 1.41 -7.44 14.99
CA SER A 471 1.41 -8.45 16.06
C SER A 471 0.04 -8.62 16.72
N ALA A 472 -0.71 -7.53 16.88
CA ALA A 472 -2.08 -7.57 17.40
C ALA A 472 -3.04 -8.30 16.44
N HIS A 473 -2.76 -8.25 15.13
CA HIS A 473 -3.59 -8.82 14.07
C HIS A 473 -3.27 -10.31 13.78
N VAL A 474 -2.19 -10.87 14.34
CA VAL A 474 -1.90 -12.31 14.24
C VAL A 474 -3.05 -13.10 14.87
N PRO A 475 -3.48 -14.27 14.35
CA PRO A 475 -4.51 -15.10 15.01
C PRO A 475 -4.13 -15.46 16.47
N ASP A 476 -5.09 -15.63 17.38
CA ASP A 476 -4.81 -15.74 18.84
C ASP A 476 -3.84 -16.85 19.24
N ASP A 477 -3.91 -18.00 18.57
CA ASP A 477 -2.95 -19.11 18.69
C ASP A 477 -2.13 -19.28 17.40
N GLY A 478 -1.83 -18.17 16.73
CA GLY A 478 -1.24 -18.13 15.40
C GLY A 478 0.22 -17.68 15.34
N TYR A 479 0.70 -17.62 14.11
CA TYR A 479 2.07 -17.28 13.71
C TYR A 479 2.06 -16.06 12.80
N CYS A 480 3.21 -15.39 12.70
CA CYS A 480 3.48 -14.43 11.65
C CYS A 480 4.51 -15.01 10.67
N LEU A 481 4.29 -14.86 9.36
CA LEU A 481 5.32 -15.02 8.34
C LEU A 481 5.73 -13.63 7.85
N LEU A 482 6.96 -13.21 8.14
CA LEU A 482 7.53 -11.94 7.70
C LEU A 482 8.52 -12.17 6.54
N ILE A 483 8.19 -11.66 5.36
CA ILE A 483 9.07 -11.67 4.18
C ILE A 483 9.70 -10.29 4.01
N HIS A 484 11.02 -10.22 3.91
CA HIS A 484 11.74 -8.95 4.01
C HIS A 484 12.97 -8.89 3.11
N GLY A 485 13.21 -7.75 2.46
CA GLY A 485 14.46 -7.51 1.76
C GLY A 485 14.44 -6.38 0.74
N PRO A 486 15.63 -5.95 0.28
CA PRO A 486 15.74 -5.05 -0.86
C PRO A 486 15.50 -5.82 -2.15
N HIS A 487 15.38 -5.07 -3.25
CA HIS A 487 15.24 -5.67 -4.57
C HIS A 487 16.19 -5.05 -5.60
N VAL A 488 16.48 -5.81 -6.65
CA VAL A 488 17.31 -5.39 -7.78
C VAL A 488 16.76 -5.98 -9.08
N GLY A 489 16.80 -5.20 -10.16
CA GLY A 489 16.45 -5.68 -11.49
C GLY A 489 17.65 -6.34 -12.18
N ILE A 490 17.39 -7.37 -12.97
CA ILE A 490 18.34 -7.88 -13.96
C ILE A 490 17.63 -8.04 -15.30
N THR A 491 18.21 -7.43 -16.36
CA THR A 491 17.66 -7.56 -17.71
C THR A 491 17.93 -8.94 -18.28
N LYS A 492 17.22 -9.32 -19.34
CA LYS A 492 17.48 -10.59 -20.06
C LYS A 492 18.92 -10.72 -20.61
N ASP A 493 19.57 -9.58 -20.84
CA ASP A 493 20.96 -9.49 -21.32
C ASP A 493 21.98 -9.37 -20.16
N GLY A 494 21.53 -9.48 -18.91
CA GLY A 494 22.39 -9.53 -17.72
C GLY A 494 22.79 -8.18 -17.13
N ILE A 495 22.12 -7.08 -17.50
CA ILE A 495 22.41 -5.76 -16.92
C ILE A 495 21.75 -5.66 -15.54
N ILE A 496 22.56 -5.58 -14.48
CA ILE A 496 22.09 -5.46 -13.10
C ILE A 496 21.74 -4.00 -12.77
N GLY A 497 20.70 -3.81 -11.96
CA GLY A 497 20.18 -2.50 -11.59
C GLY A 497 19.13 -1.98 -12.57
N LYS A 498 18.71 -2.82 -13.53
CA LYS A 498 17.74 -2.48 -14.57
C LYS A 498 16.82 -3.64 -14.88
N VAL A 499 15.63 -3.35 -15.40
CA VAL A 499 14.64 -4.38 -15.76
C VAL A 499 13.71 -3.90 -16.86
N GLU A 500 13.26 -4.82 -17.72
CA GLU A 500 12.20 -4.58 -18.68
C GLU A 500 10.82 -4.54 -17.97
N ARG A 501 9.97 -3.57 -18.31
CA ARG A 501 8.62 -3.45 -17.77
C ARG A 501 7.57 -3.52 -18.89
N SER A 502 6.40 -4.08 -18.58
CA SER A 502 5.30 -4.17 -19.54
C SER A 502 4.83 -2.79 -19.99
N GLY A 503 4.71 -2.59 -21.30
CA GLY A 503 4.21 -1.33 -21.87
C GLY A 503 5.19 -0.15 -21.85
N ILE A 504 6.45 -0.38 -21.50
CA ILE A 504 7.51 0.64 -21.45
C ILE A 504 8.66 0.24 -22.37
N ALA A 505 9.02 1.08 -23.33
CA ALA A 505 10.13 0.82 -24.24
C ALA A 505 11.51 1.01 -23.58
N LEU A 506 11.60 1.91 -22.60
CA LEU A 506 12.83 2.19 -21.87
C LEU A 506 13.09 1.11 -20.81
N VAL A 507 14.27 0.50 -20.89
CA VAL A 507 14.78 -0.37 -19.82
C VAL A 507 15.28 0.51 -18.67
N ASP A 508 14.47 0.59 -17.61
CA ASP A 508 14.63 1.54 -16.52
C ASP A 508 15.30 0.92 -15.27
N SER A 509 15.63 1.78 -14.32
CA SER A 509 16.33 1.50 -13.08
C SER A 509 15.49 0.67 -12.12
N CYS A 510 16.11 -0.31 -11.45
CA CYS A 510 15.47 -1.14 -10.43
C CYS A 510 16.53 -1.63 -9.43
N CYS A 511 16.50 -1.24 -8.15
CA CYS A 511 15.55 -0.37 -7.46
C CYS A 511 15.85 1.13 -7.64
N GLY A 512 14.86 1.93 -8.10
CA GLY A 512 15.04 3.37 -8.31
C GLY A 512 15.48 4.16 -7.06
N SER A 513 14.85 3.89 -5.91
CA SER A 513 15.21 4.50 -4.62
C SER A 513 16.63 4.14 -4.16
N ALA A 514 17.00 2.86 -4.27
CA ALA A 514 18.32 2.36 -3.93
C ALA A 514 19.42 3.01 -4.78
N ILE A 515 19.19 3.10 -6.10
CA ILE A 515 20.12 3.68 -7.05
C ILE A 515 20.27 5.19 -6.79
N ALA A 516 19.17 5.89 -6.50
CA ALA A 516 19.22 7.30 -6.10
C ALA A 516 20.05 7.52 -4.82
N ALA A 517 19.88 6.66 -3.80
CA ALA A 517 20.67 6.72 -2.58
C ALA A 517 22.15 6.34 -2.81
N SER A 518 22.41 5.38 -3.69
CA SER A 518 23.76 4.97 -4.09
C SER A 518 24.50 6.09 -4.83
N ASN A 519 23.80 6.85 -5.69
CA ASN A 519 24.33 8.02 -6.40
C ASN A 519 24.61 9.18 -5.43
N TYR A 520 23.70 9.45 -4.50
CA TYR A 520 23.92 10.42 -3.43
C TYR A 520 25.19 10.09 -2.62
N LEU A 521 25.32 8.85 -2.19
CA LEU A 521 26.49 8.36 -1.47
C LEU A 521 27.77 8.49 -2.31
N LYS A 522 27.71 8.16 -3.60
CA LYS A 522 28.84 8.32 -4.52
C LYS A 522 29.29 9.78 -4.58
N SER A 523 28.37 10.73 -4.75
CA SER A 523 28.69 12.16 -4.77
C SER A 523 29.36 12.63 -3.48
N ILE A 524 28.99 12.08 -2.31
CA ILE A 524 29.66 12.37 -1.04
C ILE A 524 31.07 11.79 -1.04
N THR A 525 31.23 10.52 -1.38
CA THR A 525 32.53 9.85 -1.31
C THR A 525 33.53 10.39 -2.35
N ASP A 526 33.04 10.91 -3.48
CA ASP A 526 33.86 11.58 -4.49
C ASP A 526 34.22 13.03 -4.08
N GLY A 527 33.72 13.52 -2.93
CA GLY A 527 33.95 14.87 -2.44
C GLY A 527 33.10 15.95 -3.11
N GLY A 528 32.15 15.57 -3.97
CA GLY A 528 31.27 16.48 -4.71
C GLY A 528 30.06 16.98 -3.92
N MET A 529 29.76 16.40 -2.76
CA MET A 529 28.61 16.78 -1.93
C MET A 529 28.92 16.61 -0.43
N LYS A 530 28.30 17.43 0.43
CA LYS A 530 28.27 17.21 1.88
C LYS A 530 27.03 16.39 2.27
N ILE A 531 27.16 15.59 3.33
CA ILE A 531 26.02 14.90 3.93
C ILE A 531 24.95 15.95 4.32
N ASN A 532 23.78 15.85 3.70
CA ASN A 532 22.61 16.68 3.96
C ASN A 532 21.32 15.87 3.71
N PRO A 533 20.96 14.95 4.61
CA PRO A 533 19.75 14.17 4.50
C PRO A 533 18.52 15.03 4.82
N LYS A 534 17.49 14.94 3.97
CA LYS A 534 16.27 15.75 4.06
C LYS A 534 15.18 15.11 4.94
N LEU A 535 15.56 14.49 6.07
CA LEU A 535 14.62 13.73 6.91
C LEU A 535 13.42 14.54 7.46
N GLN A 536 13.51 15.87 7.48
CA GLN A 536 12.45 16.76 7.96
C GLN A 536 11.46 17.19 6.87
N GLN A 537 11.64 16.75 5.61
CA GLN A 537 10.73 17.07 4.51
C GLN A 537 9.67 15.96 4.38
N PHE A 538 8.45 16.21 4.86
CA PHE A 538 7.33 15.25 4.78
C PHE A 538 7.03 14.75 3.36
N SER A 539 7.38 15.53 2.33
CA SER A 539 7.16 15.16 0.94
C SER A 539 8.18 14.17 0.37
N ASP A 540 9.28 13.83 1.07
CA ASP A 540 10.28 12.86 0.54
C ASP A 540 11.13 12.17 1.63
N PHE A 541 10.60 12.05 2.84
CA PHE A 541 11.38 11.68 4.02
C PHE A 541 11.90 10.23 3.98
N GLN A 542 11.15 9.26 3.42
CA GLN A 542 11.64 7.88 3.29
C GLN A 542 12.94 7.83 2.49
N GLN A 543 13.05 8.60 1.40
CA GLN A 543 14.27 8.63 0.60
C GLN A 543 15.44 9.23 1.40
N GLY A 544 15.17 10.25 2.22
CA GLY A 544 16.17 10.77 3.17
C GLY A 544 16.68 9.70 4.13
N ALA A 545 15.80 8.82 4.63
CA ALA A 545 16.18 7.72 5.50
C ALA A 545 17.02 6.67 4.75
N VAL A 546 16.63 6.29 3.53
CA VAL A 546 17.43 5.40 2.68
C VAL A 546 18.83 5.98 2.45
N GLN A 547 18.93 7.29 2.19
CA GLN A 547 20.21 7.99 2.00
C GLN A 547 21.11 7.94 3.24
N GLU A 548 20.56 8.04 4.45
CA GLU A 548 21.33 7.89 5.69
C GLU A 548 21.74 6.44 5.94
N LEU A 549 20.81 5.51 5.76
CA LEU A 549 21.02 4.09 6.06
C LEU A 549 22.04 3.44 5.11
N ILE A 550 22.32 4.02 3.95
CA ILE A 550 23.37 3.54 3.04
C ILE A 550 24.75 4.15 3.30
N LEU A 551 24.86 5.26 4.06
CA LEU A 551 26.13 5.97 4.30
C LEU A 551 27.27 5.06 4.77
N PRO A 552 27.07 4.10 5.70
CA PRO A 552 28.15 3.24 6.19
C PRO A 552 28.82 2.39 5.11
N PHE A 553 28.17 2.19 3.96
CA PHE A 553 28.63 1.29 2.89
C PHE A 553 29.37 2.02 1.77
N GLY A 554 29.67 3.32 1.91
CA GLY A 554 30.31 4.12 0.85
C GLY A 554 31.61 3.52 0.33
N LYS A 555 32.49 3.08 1.23
CA LYS A 555 33.75 2.41 0.86
C LYS A 555 33.49 1.10 0.11
N ARG A 556 32.63 0.23 0.67
CA ARG A 556 32.25 -1.07 0.07
C ARG A 556 31.72 -0.91 -1.35
N LEU A 557 30.81 0.04 -1.56
CA LEU A 557 30.22 0.31 -2.87
C LEU A 557 31.19 0.97 -3.87
N ASN A 558 32.22 1.67 -3.39
CA ASN A 558 33.26 2.25 -4.26
C ASN A 558 34.32 1.23 -4.68
N GLU A 559 34.62 0.26 -3.82
CA GLU A 559 35.60 -0.80 -4.08
C GLU A 559 34.99 -2.01 -4.81
N ALA A 560 33.66 -2.09 -4.88
CA ALA A 560 32.94 -3.16 -5.55
C ALA A 560 33.26 -3.21 -7.06
N LYS A 561 33.54 -4.42 -7.58
CA LYS A 561 33.73 -4.65 -9.02
C LYS A 561 32.49 -4.27 -9.83
N ASP A 562 31.31 -4.61 -9.30
CA ASP A 562 30.02 -4.20 -9.82
C ASP A 562 29.20 -3.59 -8.68
N ARG A 563 29.04 -2.27 -8.74
CA ARG A 563 28.30 -1.52 -7.72
C ARG A 563 26.82 -1.89 -7.69
N MET A 564 26.21 -2.19 -8.84
CA MET A 564 24.77 -2.51 -8.90
C MET A 564 24.50 -3.91 -8.36
N LYS A 565 25.43 -4.84 -8.54
CA LYS A 565 25.40 -6.15 -7.87
C LYS A 565 25.60 -6.04 -6.35
N GLU A 566 26.49 -5.14 -5.89
CA GLU A 566 26.79 -4.98 -4.46
C GLU A 566 25.72 -4.21 -3.69
N LEU A 567 25.06 -3.25 -4.36
CA LEU A 567 24.04 -2.37 -3.79
C LEU A 567 22.94 -3.09 -2.99
N PRO A 568 22.27 -4.14 -3.50
CA PRO A 568 21.23 -4.83 -2.73
C PRO A 568 21.79 -5.52 -1.48
N TYR A 569 23.04 -6.01 -1.49
CA TYR A 569 23.65 -6.59 -0.27
C TYR A 569 23.97 -5.51 0.77
N ALA A 570 24.48 -4.35 0.34
CA ALA A 570 24.71 -3.23 1.24
C ALA A 570 23.41 -2.72 1.90
N LEU A 571 22.31 -2.66 1.13
CA LEU A 571 21.00 -2.33 1.66
C LEU A 571 20.46 -3.41 2.60
N TYR A 572 20.61 -4.69 2.23
CA TYR A 572 20.18 -5.81 3.05
C TYR A 572 20.81 -5.76 4.44
N ASP A 573 22.09 -5.41 4.55
CA ASP A 573 22.75 -5.33 5.86
C ASP A 573 22.13 -4.26 6.77
N SER A 574 21.81 -3.06 6.24
CA SER A 574 21.07 -2.04 7.01
C SER A 574 19.66 -2.47 7.37
N GLN A 575 19.00 -3.15 6.44
CA GLN A 575 17.65 -3.66 6.59
C GLN A 575 17.57 -4.78 7.64
N ASP A 576 18.49 -5.74 7.63
CA ASP A 576 18.58 -6.84 8.61
C ASP A 576 18.80 -6.29 10.03
N ILE A 577 19.63 -5.25 10.19
CA ILE A 577 19.82 -4.59 11.48
C ILE A 577 18.50 -3.99 11.96
N LEU A 578 17.82 -3.24 11.11
CA LEU A 578 16.59 -2.53 11.48
C LEU A 578 15.44 -3.49 11.77
N VAL A 579 15.21 -4.50 10.92
CA VAL A 579 14.11 -5.46 11.13
C VAL A 579 14.32 -6.26 12.41
N ARG A 580 15.56 -6.61 12.76
CA ARG A 580 15.87 -7.36 13.99
C ARG A 580 15.73 -6.49 15.24
N ASP A 581 16.09 -5.21 15.16
CA ASP A 581 15.84 -4.25 16.25
C ASP A 581 14.34 -4.08 16.50
N ILE A 582 13.54 -3.97 15.43
CA ILE A 582 12.08 -3.89 15.50
C ILE A 582 11.49 -5.17 16.10
N ILE A 583 11.89 -6.35 15.62
CA ILE A 583 11.45 -7.64 16.19
C ILE A 583 11.82 -7.73 17.68
N ASN A 584 13.05 -7.37 18.06
CA ASN A 584 13.48 -7.44 19.46
C ASN A 584 12.71 -6.44 20.35
N THR A 585 12.38 -5.26 19.84
CA THR A 585 11.57 -4.27 20.56
C THR A 585 10.12 -4.74 20.69
N GLY A 586 9.56 -5.30 19.63
CA GLY A 586 8.18 -5.77 19.52
C GLY A 586 7.93 -7.20 20.00
N LYS A 587 8.96 -7.93 20.46
CA LYS A 587 8.88 -9.38 20.75
C LYS A 587 7.78 -9.78 21.73
N GLY A 588 7.38 -8.89 22.63
CA GLY A 588 6.26 -9.13 23.55
C GLY A 588 4.90 -9.27 22.87
N GLY A 589 4.79 -8.91 21.58
CA GLY A 589 3.61 -9.12 20.75
C GLY A 589 3.63 -10.42 19.93
N ILE A 590 4.74 -11.16 19.91
CA ILE A 590 4.81 -12.45 19.19
C ILE A 590 3.91 -13.45 19.90
N LYS A 591 2.95 -14.04 19.16
CA LYS A 591 2.01 -15.05 19.68
C LYS A 591 2.65 -16.43 19.77
N LYS A 592 2.36 -17.39 18.88
CA LYS A 592 3.02 -18.71 18.91
C LYS A 592 4.41 -18.72 18.29
N GLY A 593 4.70 -17.75 17.43
CA GLY A 593 6.01 -17.61 16.82
C GLY A 593 5.99 -16.67 15.61
N LEU A 594 7.19 -16.29 15.18
CA LEU A 594 7.41 -15.48 13.99
C LEU A 594 8.43 -16.18 13.11
N VAL A 595 8.09 -16.35 11.84
CA VAL A 595 9.00 -16.84 10.82
C VAL A 595 9.53 -15.64 10.06
N LEU A 596 10.85 -15.46 10.04
CA LEU A 596 11.50 -14.42 9.26
C LEU A 596 12.16 -15.06 8.03
N LEU A 597 11.64 -14.76 6.85
CA LEU A 597 12.29 -15.04 5.56
C LEU A 597 12.90 -13.72 5.07
N SER A 598 14.22 -13.63 4.99
CA SER A 598 14.89 -12.42 4.51
C SER A 598 15.97 -12.70 3.48
N GLY A 599 16.09 -11.82 2.51
CA GLY A 599 16.99 -12.00 1.38
C GLY A 599 16.95 -10.83 0.42
N ILE A 600 17.30 -11.07 -0.84
CA ILE A 600 17.26 -10.07 -1.91
C ILE A 600 16.27 -10.55 -2.97
N GLN A 601 15.26 -9.74 -3.27
CA GLN A 601 14.37 -9.98 -4.41
C GLN A 601 15.09 -9.58 -5.71
N ILE A 602 14.99 -10.42 -6.73
CA ILE A 602 15.64 -10.22 -8.02
C ILE A 602 14.54 -10.22 -9.08
N ASN A 603 14.23 -9.04 -9.58
CA ASN A 603 13.18 -8.86 -10.58
C ASN A 603 13.74 -9.05 -11.99
N THR A 604 12.97 -9.75 -12.81
CA THR A 604 13.30 -10.06 -14.20
C THR A 604 12.22 -9.53 -15.14
N GLY A 605 12.41 -9.69 -16.45
CA GLY A 605 11.45 -9.21 -17.44
C GLY A 605 10.07 -9.93 -17.36
N PRO A 606 9.03 -9.40 -18.02
CA PRO A 606 7.65 -9.88 -17.86
C PRO A 606 7.39 -11.34 -18.29
N GLU A 607 8.30 -11.94 -19.06
CA GLU A 607 8.18 -13.31 -19.57
C GLU A 607 8.98 -14.34 -18.75
N THR A 608 9.64 -13.91 -17.68
CA THR A 608 10.49 -14.76 -16.83
C THR A 608 10.03 -14.74 -15.39
N LEU A 609 10.34 -15.81 -14.66
CA LEU A 609 10.12 -15.85 -13.21
C LEU A 609 11.06 -14.88 -12.51
N ASP A 610 10.52 -14.18 -11.50
CA ASP A 610 11.36 -13.51 -10.51
C ASP A 610 12.07 -14.52 -9.61
N TYR A 611 13.15 -14.06 -8.99
CA TYR A 611 14.00 -14.86 -8.12
C TYR A 611 14.12 -14.20 -6.75
N PHE A 612 14.54 -15.00 -5.77
CA PHE A 612 14.88 -14.54 -4.44
C PHE A 612 16.20 -15.18 -4.01
N HIS A 613 17.09 -14.37 -3.46
CA HIS A 613 18.30 -14.86 -2.81
C HIS A 613 18.09 -14.90 -1.29
N PRO A 614 17.71 -16.06 -0.72
CA PRO A 614 17.50 -16.16 0.71
C PRO A 614 18.83 -16.08 1.46
N LEU A 615 18.91 -15.14 2.39
CA LEU A 615 20.08 -14.89 3.24
C LEU A 615 19.81 -15.27 4.70
N ARG A 616 18.54 -15.28 5.11
CA ARG A 616 18.06 -15.69 6.43
C ARG A 616 16.70 -16.37 6.30
N PHE A 617 16.50 -17.47 7.01
CA PHE A 617 15.19 -18.07 7.18
C PHE A 617 15.13 -18.68 8.58
N GLU A 618 14.44 -18.02 9.52
CA GLU A 618 14.53 -18.32 10.95
C GLU A 618 13.15 -18.40 11.60
N PHE A 619 13.02 -19.27 12.60
CA PHE A 619 11.85 -19.32 13.47
C PHE A 619 12.17 -18.72 14.84
N TYR A 620 11.39 -17.72 15.22
CA TYR A 620 11.37 -17.06 16.52
C TYR A 620 10.25 -17.64 17.38
N ASP A 621 10.55 -17.99 18.63
CA ASP A 621 9.55 -18.39 19.63
C ASP A 621 8.76 -17.19 20.18
N GLU A 622 7.80 -17.45 21.07
CA GLU A 622 6.97 -16.42 21.73
C GLU A 622 7.77 -15.40 22.56
N ASN A 623 9.04 -15.69 22.87
CA ASN A 623 9.93 -14.78 23.60
C ASN A 623 10.81 -13.95 22.64
N GLY A 624 10.61 -14.08 21.33
CA GLY A 624 11.42 -13.45 20.30
C GLY A 624 12.83 -14.01 20.23
N LYS A 625 13.04 -15.25 20.64
CA LYS A 625 14.33 -15.93 20.50
C LYS A 625 14.31 -16.84 19.28
N VAL A 626 15.36 -16.77 18.47
CA VAL A 626 15.57 -17.72 17.37
C VAL A 626 15.79 -19.11 17.95
N THR A 627 14.93 -20.06 17.60
CA THR A 627 15.03 -21.46 18.05
C THR A 627 15.35 -22.43 16.92
N GLN A 628 15.14 -22.06 15.65
CA GLN A 628 15.49 -22.87 14.49
C GLN A 628 16.02 -22.01 13.33
N ASP A 629 17.11 -22.46 12.71
CA ASP A 629 17.55 -22.01 11.39
C ASP A 629 16.91 -22.91 10.33
N LEU A 630 16.02 -22.33 9.54
CA LEU A 630 15.27 -22.98 8.47
C LEU A 630 15.95 -22.81 7.11
N LEU A 631 16.99 -21.97 6.98
CA LEU A 631 17.67 -21.68 5.71
C LEU A 631 18.19 -22.94 4.99
N PRO A 632 18.70 -23.98 5.68
CA PRO A 632 19.08 -25.24 5.03
C PRO A 632 17.94 -25.93 4.28
N GLN A 633 16.67 -25.65 4.61
CA GLN A 633 15.51 -26.21 3.91
C GLN A 633 15.28 -25.58 2.53
N LEU A 634 15.93 -24.45 2.23
CA LEU A 634 15.84 -23.77 0.94
C LEU A 634 16.97 -24.16 -0.04
N LYS A 635 17.99 -24.88 0.45
CA LYS A 635 19.16 -25.28 -0.35
C LYS A 635 18.93 -26.51 -1.22
#